data_AF-A0AAF0CMW1-F1
#
_entry.id   AF-A0AAF0CMW1-F1
#
_cell.length_a   1.000
_cell.length_b   1.000
_cell.length_c   1.000
_cell.angle_alpha   90.00
_cell.angle_beta   90.00
_cell.angle_gamma   90.00
#
_symmetry.space_group_name_H-M   'P 1'
#
loop_
_entity.id
_entity.type
_entity.pdbx_description
1 polymer ?
#
loop_
_entity_poly.entity_id
_entity_poly.type
_entity_poly.pdbx_seq_one_letter_code
_entity_poly.pdbx_strand_id
1 'polypeptide(L)'
;MSISCSTALRRGAVTCLLMIVGSASVAASWPVYRGRQWLCHYYEKPAPDQFVPAIFELSRNNYFAMPGHTTLGIGFIASVLRQNPDRIDDWMLQCRPLPESERRLLIAALWYAGHPKGESYLDYYAENIVDAEMATRLRTVMTRPVSFEEVEIRSLSSLYLQWGVFLATGDEAVLIDVLAAADTLPDIGIKERWWLACAAAEHRSVVSWCEAAVARDPDNVAGIAQLILNAGAVAQTE
;
A
#
# COMPACT_ATOMS: atom_id res chain seq x y z
N MET A 1 25.86 -26.10 -84.28
CA MET A 1 26.64 -27.35 -84.16
C MET A 1 27.20 -27.42 -82.75
N SER A 2 27.22 -28.61 -82.13
CA SER A 2 27.94 -29.03 -80.89
C SER A 2 27.88 -28.12 -79.64
N ILE A 3 27.40 -28.53 -78.45
CA ILE A 3 27.85 -29.65 -77.57
C ILE A 3 29.30 -29.40 -77.08
N SER A 4 29.67 -29.35 -75.79
CA SER A 4 29.08 -29.82 -74.50
C SER A 4 29.29 -28.80 -73.35
N CYS A 5 28.56 -28.80 -72.21
CA CYS A 5 28.80 -29.58 -70.96
C CYS A 5 30.24 -29.44 -70.40
N SER A 6 30.53 -29.10 -69.13
CA SER A 6 29.76 -29.10 -67.85
C SER A 6 30.07 -27.80 -67.03
N THR A 7 29.83 -27.56 -65.72
CA THR A 7 29.40 -28.33 -64.52
C THR A 7 28.88 -27.39 -63.39
N ALA A 8 28.06 -27.91 -62.45
CA ALA A 8 27.73 -27.38 -61.10
C ALA A 8 26.96 -26.01 -61.00
N LEU A 9 25.91 -25.80 -60.19
CA LEU A 9 25.62 -26.06 -58.76
C LEU A 9 26.52 -25.25 -57.78
N ARG A 10 26.01 -24.56 -56.74
CA ARG A 10 24.62 -24.35 -56.28
C ARG A 10 24.56 -23.20 -55.24
N ARG A 11 23.38 -22.57 -55.09
CA ARG A 11 23.02 -21.60 -54.02
C ARG A 11 23.77 -20.26 -54.09
N GLY A 12 23.19 -19.11 -53.72
CA GLY A 12 21.84 -18.85 -53.24
C GLY A 12 21.84 -18.05 -51.93
N ALA A 13 21.72 -16.73 -52.02
CA ALA A 13 21.65 -15.82 -50.87
C ALA A 13 20.45 -14.87 -51.05
N VAL A 14 19.37 -15.12 -50.30
CA VAL A 14 18.24 -14.18 -50.21
C VAL A 14 18.63 -13.10 -49.20
N THR A 15 18.64 -11.84 -49.63
CA THR A 15 18.99 -10.72 -48.74
C THR A 15 17.77 -10.35 -47.89
N CYS A 16 17.56 -11.07 -46.78
CA CYS A 16 16.56 -10.70 -45.79
C CYS A 16 16.94 -9.37 -45.12
N LEU A 17 16.22 -8.30 -45.46
CA LEU A 17 16.36 -7.00 -44.80
C LEU A 17 15.77 -7.10 -43.38
N LEU A 18 16.62 -7.40 -42.41
CA LEU A 18 16.25 -7.39 -40.98
C LEU A 18 15.98 -5.96 -40.52
N MET A 19 14.71 -5.55 -40.59
CA MET A 19 14.25 -4.40 -39.81
C MET A 19 14.32 -4.78 -38.33
N ILE A 20 15.32 -4.24 -37.64
CA ILE A 20 15.39 -4.26 -36.18
C ILE A 20 14.27 -3.35 -35.68
N VAL A 21 13.08 -3.92 -35.50
CA VAL A 21 12.08 -3.34 -34.61
C VAL A 21 12.69 -3.43 -33.22
N GLY A 22 13.28 -2.33 -32.76
CA GLY A 22 13.73 -2.21 -31.39
C GLY A 22 12.51 -2.37 -30.49
N SER A 23 12.45 -3.49 -29.76
CA SER A 23 11.47 -3.70 -28.71
C SER A 23 11.72 -2.65 -27.62
N ALA A 24 11.09 -1.49 -27.76
CA ALA A 24 10.92 -0.58 -26.64
C ALA A 24 10.11 -1.34 -25.60
N SER A 25 10.78 -1.83 -24.56
CA SER A 25 10.13 -2.38 -23.38
C SER A 25 9.25 -1.30 -22.79
N VAL A 26 7.96 -1.35 -23.11
CA VAL A 26 6.94 -0.64 -22.34
C VAL A 26 6.80 -1.42 -21.04
N ALA A 27 7.79 -1.24 -20.16
CA ALA A 27 7.63 -1.52 -18.75
C ALA A 27 6.33 -0.85 -18.31
N ALA A 28 5.46 -1.60 -17.64
CA ALA A 28 4.12 -1.18 -17.28
C ALA A 28 4.18 -0.16 -16.14
N SER A 29 4.69 1.03 -16.46
CA SER A 29 4.77 2.20 -15.59
C SER A 29 3.35 2.69 -15.30
N TRP A 30 2.74 2.08 -14.30
CA TRP A 30 1.55 2.59 -13.64
C TRP A 30 1.75 4.09 -13.36
N PRO A 31 0.77 4.96 -13.67
CA PRO A 31 0.92 6.38 -13.43
C PRO A 31 1.29 6.61 -11.97
N VAL A 32 2.44 7.22 -11.71
CA VAL A 32 2.91 7.51 -10.35
C VAL A 32 2.04 8.65 -9.79
N TYR A 33 0.89 8.27 -9.25
CA TYR A 33 -0.03 9.18 -8.58
C TYR A 33 0.72 9.86 -7.44
N ARG A 34 0.74 11.20 -7.41
CA ARG A 34 1.50 11.94 -6.38
C ARG A 34 0.93 11.65 -5.00
N GLY A 35 -0.40 11.47 -4.90
CA GLY A 35 -1.06 11.00 -3.70
C GLY A 35 -0.62 9.61 -3.22
N ARG A 36 -0.31 8.65 -4.12
CA ARG A 36 0.27 7.35 -3.70
C ARG A 36 1.69 7.53 -3.22
N GLN A 37 2.52 8.26 -3.99
CA GLN A 37 3.92 8.48 -3.63
C GLN A 37 4.05 9.23 -2.29
N TRP A 38 3.21 10.25 -2.08
CA TRP A 38 3.09 10.96 -0.81
C TRP A 38 2.67 10.05 0.33
N LEU A 39 1.67 9.18 0.13
CA LEU A 39 1.19 8.26 1.17
C LEU A 39 2.27 7.23 1.53
N CYS A 40 2.90 6.58 0.55
CA CYS A 40 3.93 5.56 0.79
C CYS A 40 5.18 6.16 1.46
N HIS A 41 5.70 7.28 0.98
CA HIS A 41 6.94 7.87 1.48
C HIS A 41 6.73 9.02 2.48
N TYR A 42 5.55 9.09 3.13
CA TYR A 42 5.24 10.20 4.05
C TYR A 42 6.22 10.26 5.21
N TYR A 43 6.49 9.14 5.88
CA TYR A 43 7.41 9.10 7.02
C TYR A 43 8.86 9.51 6.65
N GLU A 44 9.29 9.27 5.41
CA GLU A 44 10.62 9.66 4.93
C GLU A 44 10.76 11.19 4.82
N LYS A 45 9.65 11.89 4.52
CA LYS A 45 9.59 13.35 4.45
C LYS A 45 8.16 13.87 4.68
N PRO A 46 7.73 14.03 5.94
CA PRO A 46 6.36 14.45 6.27
C PRO A 46 5.96 15.75 5.58
N ALA A 47 4.89 15.69 4.80
CA ALA A 47 4.40 16.81 4.00
C ALA A 47 2.88 17.01 4.23
N PRO A 48 2.45 17.45 5.43
CA PRO A 48 1.04 17.56 5.79
C PRO A 48 0.27 18.55 4.90
N ASP A 49 0.92 19.56 4.31
CA ASP A 49 0.28 20.47 3.34
C ASP A 49 -0.24 19.77 2.07
N GLN A 50 0.25 18.56 1.77
CA GLN A 50 -0.23 17.76 0.66
C GLN A 50 -1.45 16.89 1.01
N PHE A 51 -1.91 16.87 2.28
CA PHE A 51 -3.00 15.99 2.75
C PHE A 51 -4.24 16.08 1.87
N VAL A 52 -4.88 17.25 1.79
CA VAL A 52 -6.10 17.45 1.01
C VAL A 52 -5.91 17.10 -0.48
N PRO A 53 -4.94 17.67 -1.23
CA PRO A 53 -4.77 17.34 -2.65
C PRO A 53 -4.41 15.86 -2.90
N ALA A 54 -3.66 15.22 -1.99
CA ALA A 54 -3.34 13.80 -2.09
C ALA A 54 -4.57 12.91 -1.87
N ILE A 55 -5.39 13.18 -0.85
CA ILE A 55 -6.65 12.46 -0.63
C ILE A 55 -7.59 12.61 -1.84
N PHE A 56 -7.71 13.81 -2.42
CA PHE A 56 -8.48 14.02 -3.66
C PHE A 56 -7.87 13.35 -4.90
N GLU A 57 -6.57 13.05 -4.94
CA GLU A 57 -5.96 12.24 -6.02
C GLU A 57 -6.18 10.74 -5.79
N LEU A 58 -6.00 10.23 -4.57
CA LEU A 58 -6.27 8.84 -4.20
C LEU A 58 -7.74 8.48 -4.45
N SER A 59 -8.66 9.38 -4.07
CA SER A 59 -10.10 9.34 -4.37
C SER A 59 -10.39 9.16 -5.86
N ARG A 60 -9.94 10.10 -6.70
CA ARG A 60 -10.20 10.08 -8.16
C ARG A 60 -9.64 8.85 -8.89
N ASN A 61 -8.63 8.19 -8.33
CA ASN A 61 -8.05 6.96 -8.86
C ASN A 61 -8.61 5.68 -8.19
N ASN A 62 -9.70 5.80 -7.42
CA ASN A 62 -10.37 4.70 -6.69
C ASN A 62 -9.44 3.94 -5.73
N TYR A 63 -8.35 4.56 -5.26
CA TYR A 63 -7.32 3.88 -4.46
C TYR A 63 -7.89 3.21 -3.21
N PHE A 64 -8.77 3.90 -2.48
CA PHE A 64 -9.38 3.38 -1.25
C PHE A 64 -10.36 2.23 -1.48
N ALA A 65 -10.91 2.09 -2.69
CA ALA A 65 -11.82 1.01 -3.06
C ALA A 65 -11.09 -0.30 -3.43
N MET A 66 -9.76 -0.28 -3.52
CA MET A 66 -8.95 -1.49 -3.72
C MET A 66 -8.92 -2.35 -2.43
N PRO A 67 -8.78 -3.69 -2.53
CA PRO A 67 -8.67 -4.57 -1.36
C PRO A 67 -7.57 -4.11 -0.38
N GLY A 68 -7.86 -4.14 0.91
CA GLY A 68 -6.94 -3.70 1.99
C GLY A 68 -6.72 -2.18 2.09
N HIS A 69 -6.84 -1.43 1.00
CA HIS A 69 -6.50 0.00 0.94
C HIS A 69 -7.44 0.90 1.75
N THR A 70 -8.71 0.53 1.98
CA THR A 70 -9.58 1.23 2.94
C THR A 70 -8.97 1.21 4.35
N THR A 71 -8.59 0.02 4.85
CA THR A 71 -8.00 -0.15 6.19
C THR A 71 -6.61 0.49 6.30
N LEU A 72 -5.78 0.36 5.27
CA LEU A 72 -4.49 1.05 5.16
C LEU A 72 -4.69 2.57 5.24
N GLY A 73 -5.64 3.10 4.46
CA GLY A 73 -6.01 4.51 4.49
C GLY A 73 -6.45 4.99 5.87
N ILE A 74 -7.23 4.19 6.62
CA ILE A 74 -7.64 4.55 8.00
C ILE A 74 -6.43 4.69 8.92
N GLY A 75 -5.53 3.70 8.95
CA GLY A 75 -4.35 3.71 9.83
C GLY A 75 -3.38 4.86 9.52
N PHE A 76 -3.14 5.07 8.22
CA PHE A 76 -2.31 6.17 7.71
C PHE A 76 -2.91 7.54 8.06
N ILE A 77 -4.16 7.78 7.66
CA ILE A 77 -4.80 9.09 7.82
C ILE A 77 -4.92 9.44 9.30
N ALA A 78 -5.38 8.51 10.14
CA ALA A 78 -5.52 8.73 11.57
C ALA A 78 -4.20 9.13 12.24
N SER A 79 -3.09 8.51 11.82
CA SER A 79 -1.74 8.84 12.30
C SER A 79 -1.32 10.25 11.86
N VAL A 80 -1.57 10.63 10.61
CA VAL A 80 -1.33 12.00 10.11
C VAL A 80 -2.21 13.03 10.82
N LEU A 81 -3.48 12.72 11.11
CA LEU A 81 -4.37 13.58 11.91
C LEU A 81 -3.84 13.74 13.34
N ARG A 82 -3.43 12.64 13.99
CA ARG A 82 -2.85 12.64 15.36
C ARG A 82 -1.56 13.48 15.45
N GLN A 83 -0.77 13.51 14.39
CA GLN A 83 0.43 14.37 14.27
C GLN A 83 0.12 15.85 14.01
N ASN A 84 -1.06 16.19 13.50
CA ASN A 84 -1.44 17.54 13.04
C ASN A 84 -2.81 18.00 13.63
N PRO A 85 -2.97 18.00 14.97
CA PRO A 85 -4.28 18.17 15.61
C PRO A 85 -4.95 19.53 15.34
N ASP A 86 -4.14 20.57 15.11
CA ASP A 86 -4.57 21.93 14.76
C ASP A 86 -5.17 22.03 13.34
N ARG A 87 -4.87 21.06 12.46
CA ARG A 87 -5.27 21.06 11.04
C ARG A 87 -6.52 20.23 10.75
N ILE A 88 -6.91 19.37 11.69
CA ILE A 88 -8.00 18.40 11.54
C ILE A 88 -9.29 19.03 11.03
N ASP A 89 -9.74 20.13 11.65
CA ASP A 89 -11.03 20.76 11.34
C ASP A 89 -11.07 21.37 9.93
N ASP A 90 -9.96 21.97 9.48
CA ASP A 90 -9.83 22.54 8.13
C ASP A 90 -9.80 21.43 7.08
N TRP A 91 -8.98 20.39 7.28
CA TRP A 91 -8.92 19.24 6.38
C TRP A 91 -10.27 18.51 6.27
N MET A 92 -10.96 18.27 7.39
CA MET A 92 -12.28 17.62 7.39
C MET A 92 -13.36 18.51 6.74
N LEU A 93 -13.22 19.84 6.79
CA LEU A 93 -14.09 20.78 6.06
C LEU A 93 -13.82 20.72 4.55
N GLN A 94 -12.55 20.77 4.13
CA GLN A 94 -12.14 20.73 2.71
C GLN A 94 -12.47 19.38 2.05
N CYS A 95 -12.43 18.27 2.79
CA CYS A 95 -12.76 16.93 2.29
C CYS A 95 -14.26 16.61 2.21
N ARG A 96 -15.17 17.54 2.58
CA ARG A 96 -16.63 17.36 2.44
C ARG A 96 -17.13 16.98 1.03
N PRO A 97 -16.54 17.44 -0.09
CA PRO A 97 -16.96 17.06 -1.44
C PRO A 97 -16.67 15.61 -1.83
N LEU A 98 -15.91 14.84 -1.04
CA LEU A 98 -15.57 13.45 -1.34
C LEU A 98 -16.81 12.52 -1.37
N PRO A 99 -16.77 11.41 -2.12
CA PRO A 99 -17.72 10.30 -2.02
C PRO A 99 -18.01 9.84 -0.59
N GLU A 100 -19.24 9.38 -0.34
CA GLU A 100 -19.67 9.01 1.02
C GLU A 100 -18.84 7.87 1.65
N SER A 101 -18.42 6.88 0.85
CA SER A 101 -17.49 5.83 1.25
C SER A 101 -16.20 6.40 1.87
N GLU A 102 -15.63 7.41 1.23
CA GLU A 102 -14.37 8.04 1.63
C GLU A 102 -14.57 9.02 2.79
N ARG A 103 -15.72 9.69 2.88
CA ARG A 103 -16.08 10.47 4.09
C ARG A 103 -16.23 9.56 5.31
N ARG A 104 -16.81 8.36 5.17
CA ARG A 104 -16.86 7.37 6.25
C ARG A 104 -15.47 6.84 6.61
N LEU A 105 -14.57 6.66 5.64
CA LEU A 105 -13.16 6.33 5.87
C LEU A 105 -12.47 7.44 6.70
N LEU A 106 -12.61 8.71 6.31
CA LEU A 106 -12.07 9.85 7.06
C LEU A 106 -12.64 9.95 8.48
N ILE A 107 -13.93 9.67 8.68
CA ILE A 107 -14.56 9.68 10.01
C ILE A 107 -14.05 8.53 10.89
N ALA A 108 -13.87 7.33 10.34
CA ALA A 108 -13.23 6.23 11.06
C ALA A 108 -11.78 6.58 11.45
N ALA A 109 -11.02 7.20 10.53
CA ALA A 109 -9.67 7.67 10.80
C ALA A 109 -9.64 8.78 11.87
N LEU A 110 -10.61 9.69 11.87
CA LEU A 110 -10.76 10.75 12.87
C LEU A 110 -11.01 10.20 14.29
N TRP A 111 -11.74 9.09 14.39
CA TRP A 111 -11.96 8.38 15.66
C TRP A 111 -10.72 7.62 16.13
N TYR A 112 -10.01 6.91 15.25
CA TYR A 112 -8.70 6.30 15.58
C TYR A 112 -7.62 7.35 15.93
N ALA A 113 -7.74 8.59 15.43
CA ALA A 113 -6.89 9.71 15.84
C ALA A 113 -7.18 10.21 17.27
N GLY A 114 -8.25 9.73 17.92
CA GLY A 114 -8.68 10.14 19.26
C GLY A 114 -9.38 11.51 19.31
N HIS A 115 -9.80 12.05 18.15
CA HIS A 115 -10.38 13.39 18.09
C HIS A 115 -11.89 13.36 18.45
N PRO A 116 -12.39 14.21 19.38
CA PRO A 116 -13.77 14.11 19.90
C PRO A 116 -14.88 14.13 18.83
N LYS A 117 -14.68 14.86 17.72
CA LYS A 117 -15.67 14.90 16.63
C LYS A 117 -15.79 13.57 15.87
N GLY A 118 -14.79 12.69 15.94
CA GLY A 118 -14.85 11.35 15.35
C GLY A 118 -15.95 10.51 15.99
N GLU A 119 -15.98 10.48 17.32
CA GLU A 119 -17.04 9.85 18.13
C GLU A 119 -18.42 10.44 17.78
N SER A 120 -18.58 11.76 17.83
CA SER A 120 -19.86 12.42 17.51
C SER A 120 -20.36 12.17 16.08
N TYR A 121 -19.47 12.03 15.10
CA TYR A 121 -19.86 11.65 13.74
C TYR A 121 -20.27 10.17 13.63
N LEU A 122 -19.65 9.29 14.41
CA LEU A 122 -19.96 7.86 14.42
C LEU A 122 -21.26 7.55 15.16
N ASP A 123 -21.55 8.26 16.25
CA ASP A 123 -22.86 8.21 16.92
C ASP A 123 -23.98 8.62 15.95
N TYR A 124 -23.81 9.77 15.26
CA TYR A 124 -24.75 10.21 14.22
C TYR A 124 -24.93 9.16 13.11
N TYR A 125 -23.85 8.53 12.64
CA TYR A 125 -23.96 7.45 11.67
C TYR A 125 -24.67 6.21 12.24
N ALA A 126 -24.40 5.81 13.48
CA ALA A 126 -25.07 4.69 14.13
C ALA A 126 -26.56 4.95 14.47
N GLU A 127 -26.95 6.22 14.65
CA GLU A 127 -28.36 6.64 14.77
C GLU A 127 -29.12 6.63 13.44
N ASN A 128 -28.42 6.86 12.31
CA ASN A 128 -29.02 7.00 10.99
C ASN A 128 -28.81 5.77 10.07
N ILE A 129 -28.15 4.73 10.56
CA ILE A 129 -28.01 3.44 9.87
C ILE A 129 -29.32 2.63 10.03
N VAL A 130 -29.85 2.13 8.90
CA VAL A 130 -31.07 1.32 8.83
C VAL A 130 -30.86 -0.12 9.36
N ASP A 131 -29.61 -0.59 9.35
CA ASP A 131 -29.20 -1.91 9.85
C ASP A 131 -28.91 -1.87 11.36
N ALA A 132 -29.85 -2.37 12.15
CA ALA A 132 -29.74 -2.40 13.61
C ALA A 132 -28.60 -3.30 14.13
N GLU A 133 -28.17 -4.34 13.40
CA GLU A 133 -27.00 -5.13 13.80
C GLU A 133 -25.72 -4.32 13.59
N MET A 134 -25.57 -3.70 12.42
CA MET A 134 -24.42 -2.84 12.11
C MET A 134 -24.34 -1.66 13.09
N ALA A 135 -25.46 -0.99 13.39
CA ALA A 135 -25.51 0.09 14.37
C ALA A 135 -25.10 -0.38 15.78
N THR A 136 -25.53 -1.57 16.19
CA THR A 136 -25.15 -2.18 17.50
C THR A 136 -23.66 -2.53 17.52
N ARG A 137 -23.12 -3.10 16.44
CA ARG A 137 -21.70 -3.46 16.33
C ARG A 137 -20.80 -2.24 16.32
N LEU A 138 -21.16 -1.18 15.58
CA LEU A 138 -20.46 0.10 15.61
C LEU A 138 -20.43 0.65 17.03
N ARG A 139 -21.58 0.83 17.68
CA ARG A 139 -21.67 1.33 19.07
C ARG A 139 -20.86 0.49 20.06
N THR A 140 -20.84 -0.84 19.91
CA THR A 140 -20.06 -1.73 20.78
C THR A 140 -18.55 -1.53 20.61
N VAL A 141 -18.08 -1.48 19.35
CA VAL A 141 -16.65 -1.28 19.02
C VAL A 141 -16.18 0.14 19.34
N MET A 142 -17.07 1.13 19.30
CA MET A 142 -16.70 2.56 19.32
C MET A 142 -16.74 3.22 20.71
N THR A 143 -17.04 2.46 21.76
CA THR A 143 -17.15 2.90 23.18
C THR A 143 -15.91 3.59 23.77
N ARG A 144 -14.74 3.48 23.12
CA ARG A 144 -13.52 4.26 23.41
C ARG A 144 -12.64 4.23 22.16
N PRO A 145 -12.01 5.35 21.74
CA PRO A 145 -10.93 5.33 20.76
C PRO A 145 -9.84 4.34 21.14
N VAL A 146 -9.68 3.29 20.35
CA VAL A 146 -8.60 2.30 20.52
C VAL A 146 -7.32 2.93 19.96
N SER A 147 -6.26 3.02 20.76
CA SER A 147 -4.95 3.46 20.28
C SER A 147 -4.40 2.45 19.27
N PHE A 148 -3.61 2.87 18.28
CA PHE A 148 -2.98 1.91 17.35
C PHE A 148 -1.99 1.01 18.08
N GLU A 149 -1.39 1.56 19.12
CA GLU A 149 -0.59 0.96 20.17
C GLU A 149 -1.35 -0.14 20.97
N GLU A 150 -2.68 -0.22 20.84
CA GLU A 150 -3.56 -1.25 21.42
C GLU A 150 -4.12 -2.24 20.36
N VAL A 151 -3.89 -2.03 19.06
CA VAL A 151 -4.44 -2.88 17.96
C VAL A 151 -3.49 -4.01 17.58
N GLU A 152 -3.64 -5.17 18.23
CA GLU A 152 -2.93 -6.40 17.89
C GLU A 152 -3.28 -6.91 16.46
N ILE A 153 -2.28 -7.36 15.70
CA ILE A 153 -2.45 -7.82 14.32
C ILE A 153 -3.00 -9.24 14.27
N ARG A 154 -4.33 -9.36 14.38
CA ARG A 154 -5.08 -10.64 14.38
C ARG A 154 -5.80 -10.97 13.06
N SER A 155 -5.67 -10.12 12.04
CA SER A 155 -6.33 -10.24 10.75
C SER A 155 -5.65 -9.43 9.65
N LEU A 156 -5.93 -9.75 8.39
CA LEU A 156 -5.50 -8.95 7.23
C LEU A 156 -5.87 -7.46 7.41
N SER A 157 -7.10 -7.17 7.83
CA SER A 157 -7.58 -5.80 8.07
C SER A 157 -6.71 -5.03 9.07
N SER A 158 -6.30 -5.66 10.17
CA SER A 158 -5.39 -5.08 11.16
C SER A 158 -3.95 -4.98 10.68
N LEU A 159 -3.49 -5.90 9.82
CA LEU A 159 -2.17 -5.83 9.17
C LEU A 159 -2.10 -4.63 8.21
N TYR A 160 -3.10 -4.47 7.34
CA TYR A 160 -3.22 -3.30 6.47
C TYR A 160 -3.30 -2.00 7.28
N LEU A 161 -4.06 -1.99 8.40
CA LEU A 161 -4.16 -0.84 9.31
C LEU A 161 -2.77 -0.43 9.86
N GLN A 162 -2.04 -1.37 10.45
CA GLN A 162 -0.71 -1.09 11.02
C GLN A 162 0.34 -0.77 9.96
N TRP A 163 0.26 -1.37 8.77
CA TRP A 163 1.09 -0.92 7.64
C TRP A 163 0.80 0.54 7.28
N GLY A 164 -0.47 0.96 7.29
CA GLY A 164 -0.85 2.37 7.17
C GLY A 164 -0.24 3.26 8.25
N VAL A 165 -0.24 2.82 9.51
CA VAL A 165 0.40 3.52 10.64
C VAL A 165 1.91 3.67 10.40
N PHE A 166 2.60 2.60 10.00
CA PHE A 166 4.04 2.65 9.66
C PHE A 166 4.32 3.68 8.55
N LEU A 167 3.57 3.67 7.45
CA LEU A 167 3.80 4.63 6.35
C LEU A 167 3.63 6.10 6.78
N ALA A 168 2.82 6.36 7.81
CA ALA A 168 2.62 7.71 8.38
C ALA A 168 3.62 8.09 9.49
N THR A 169 4.24 7.13 10.17
CA THR A 169 5.06 7.36 11.39
C THR A 169 6.53 7.04 11.21
N GLY A 170 6.87 6.04 10.39
CA GLY A 170 8.20 5.46 10.27
C GLY A 170 8.60 4.60 11.48
N ASP A 171 7.65 4.20 12.33
CA ASP A 171 7.93 3.47 13.57
C ASP A 171 8.43 2.04 13.29
N GLU A 172 9.68 1.76 13.67
CA GLU A 172 10.33 0.47 13.47
C GLU A 172 9.66 -0.66 14.29
N ALA A 173 9.03 -0.35 15.43
CA ALA A 173 8.29 -1.36 16.20
C ALA A 173 7.04 -1.82 15.43
N VAL A 174 6.27 -0.88 14.87
CA VAL A 174 5.09 -1.18 14.04
C VAL A 174 5.49 -1.94 12.77
N LEU A 175 6.63 -1.61 12.17
CA LEU A 175 7.20 -2.37 11.06
C LEU A 175 7.50 -3.83 11.46
N ILE A 176 8.21 -4.02 12.57
CA ILE A 176 8.59 -5.36 13.08
C ILE A 176 7.34 -6.21 13.36
N ASP A 177 6.31 -5.64 13.99
CA ASP A 177 5.05 -6.34 14.27
C ASP A 177 4.30 -6.71 12.98
N VAL A 178 4.24 -5.81 11.99
CA VAL A 178 3.63 -6.10 10.67
C VAL A 178 4.36 -7.23 9.95
N LEU A 179 5.70 -7.26 9.99
CA LEU A 179 6.50 -8.32 9.36
C LEU A 179 6.34 -9.65 10.12
N ALA A 180 6.40 -9.66 11.45
CA ALA A 180 6.19 -10.86 12.25
C ALA A 180 4.78 -11.46 12.06
N ALA A 181 3.75 -10.60 11.94
CA ALA A 181 2.40 -11.03 11.63
C ALA A 181 2.26 -11.60 10.21
N ALA A 182 3.01 -11.09 9.23
CA ALA A 182 2.94 -11.55 7.84
C ALA A 182 3.45 -12.98 7.60
N ASP A 183 4.14 -13.57 8.57
CA ASP A 183 4.56 -14.98 8.56
C ASP A 183 3.71 -15.88 9.47
N THR A 184 3.02 -15.31 10.46
CA THR A 184 2.33 -16.07 11.52
C THR A 184 0.80 -16.02 11.45
N LEU A 185 0.22 -15.05 10.75
CA LEU A 185 -1.23 -14.89 10.61
C LEU A 185 -1.81 -16.05 9.76
N PRO A 186 -2.73 -16.89 10.29
CA PRO A 186 -3.12 -18.15 9.65
C PRO A 186 -3.84 -17.98 8.30
N ASP A 187 -4.52 -16.85 8.10
CA ASP A 187 -5.31 -16.56 6.90
C ASP A 187 -4.58 -15.67 5.87
N ILE A 188 -3.26 -15.43 6.02
CA ILE A 188 -2.52 -14.60 5.06
C ILE A 188 -2.16 -15.39 3.80
N GLY A 189 -2.87 -15.09 2.71
CA GLY A 189 -2.64 -15.73 1.42
C GLY A 189 -1.30 -15.34 0.77
N ILE A 190 -0.86 -16.15 -0.19
CA ILE A 190 0.40 -15.94 -0.92
C ILE A 190 0.40 -14.58 -1.66
N LYS A 191 -0.77 -14.13 -2.14
CA LYS A 191 -0.92 -12.84 -2.83
C LYS A 191 -0.72 -11.66 -1.88
N GLU A 192 -1.21 -11.81 -0.66
CA GLU A 192 -1.17 -10.79 0.39
C GLU A 192 0.24 -10.68 0.97
N ARG A 193 0.94 -11.81 1.19
CA ARG A 193 2.38 -11.83 1.51
C ARG A 193 3.23 -11.22 0.39
N TRP A 194 2.94 -11.54 -0.88
CA TRP A 194 3.66 -10.97 -2.03
C TRP A 194 3.40 -9.47 -2.21
N TRP A 195 2.15 -9.01 -2.05
CA TRP A 195 1.80 -7.59 -2.05
C TRP A 195 2.58 -6.83 -0.97
N LEU A 196 2.63 -7.36 0.26
CA LEU A 196 3.36 -6.72 1.35
C LEU A 196 4.86 -6.72 1.06
N ALA A 197 5.40 -7.82 0.52
CA ALA A 197 6.81 -7.90 0.17
C ALA A 197 7.21 -6.87 -0.90
N CYS A 198 6.40 -6.68 -1.93
CA CYS A 198 6.62 -5.63 -2.92
C CYS A 198 6.49 -4.22 -2.31
N ALA A 199 5.45 -3.96 -1.51
CA ALA A 199 5.25 -2.66 -0.88
C ALA A 199 6.38 -2.30 0.10
N ALA A 200 6.89 -3.27 0.86
CA ALA A 200 8.04 -3.10 1.73
C ALA A 200 9.37 -2.94 0.95
N ALA A 201 9.52 -3.60 -0.20
CA ALA A 201 10.69 -3.45 -1.06
C ALA A 201 10.81 -2.06 -1.72
N GLU A 202 9.73 -1.26 -1.78
CA GLU A 202 9.79 0.15 -2.18
C GLU A 202 10.54 1.03 -1.14
N HIS A 203 10.75 0.55 0.09
CA HIS A 203 11.37 1.30 1.19
C HIS A 203 12.78 0.79 1.53
N ARG A 204 13.80 1.61 1.23
CA ARG A 204 15.21 1.28 1.49
C ARG A 204 15.51 0.94 2.96
N SER A 205 14.87 1.64 3.89
CA SER A 205 14.96 1.37 5.33
C SER A 205 14.54 -0.06 5.68
N VAL A 206 13.42 -0.52 5.14
CA VAL A 206 12.89 -1.87 5.34
C VAL A 206 13.77 -2.92 4.67
N VAL A 207 14.24 -2.66 3.44
CA VAL A 207 15.20 -3.55 2.75
C VAL A 207 16.47 -3.74 3.58
N SER A 208 17.10 -2.66 4.05
CA SER A 208 18.32 -2.77 4.87
C SER A 208 18.08 -3.33 6.27
N TRP A 209 16.88 -3.22 6.82
CA TRP A 209 16.48 -3.97 8.01
C TRP A 209 16.43 -5.48 7.72
N CYS A 210 15.80 -5.89 6.60
CA CYS A 210 15.77 -7.29 6.17
C CYS A 210 17.17 -7.85 5.89
N GLU A 211 18.06 -7.10 5.23
CA GLU A 211 19.47 -7.46 5.05
C GLU A 211 20.17 -7.72 6.40
N ALA A 212 19.98 -6.83 7.38
CA ALA A 212 20.57 -6.93 8.71
C ALA A 212 19.92 -8.01 9.61
N ALA A 213 18.71 -8.47 9.28
CA ALA A 213 18.05 -9.62 9.90
C ALA A 213 18.61 -10.93 9.33
N VAL A 214 18.64 -11.08 8.00
CA VAL A 214 19.21 -12.26 7.31
C VAL A 214 20.68 -12.47 7.70
N ALA A 215 21.48 -11.40 7.77
CA ALA A 215 22.88 -11.49 8.15
C ALA A 215 23.13 -11.88 9.62
N ARG A 216 22.08 -11.85 10.48
CA ARG A 216 22.16 -12.13 11.91
C ARG A 216 21.73 -13.56 12.26
N ASP A 217 20.70 -14.06 11.58
CA ASP A 217 20.15 -15.40 11.79
C ASP A 217 19.65 -15.99 10.45
N PRO A 218 20.53 -16.52 9.59
CA PRO A 218 20.18 -16.95 8.24
C PRO A 218 19.21 -18.14 8.19
N ASP A 219 19.32 -19.06 9.16
CA ASP A 219 18.56 -20.32 9.18
C ASP A 219 17.14 -20.17 9.77
N ASN A 220 16.89 -19.06 10.47
CA ASN A 220 15.65 -18.78 11.21
C ASN A 220 15.13 -17.34 10.98
N VAL A 221 15.50 -16.73 9.84
CA VAL A 221 14.95 -15.43 9.44
C VAL A 221 13.47 -15.52 9.10
N ALA A 222 12.72 -14.44 9.38
CA ALA A 222 11.34 -14.27 8.95
C ALA A 222 11.21 -14.50 7.42
N GLY A 223 10.32 -15.40 7.02
CA GLY A 223 10.07 -15.75 5.61
C GLY A 223 9.62 -14.54 4.77
N ILE A 224 8.94 -13.57 5.37
CA ILE A 224 8.58 -12.31 4.72
C ILE A 224 9.83 -11.46 4.41
N ALA A 225 10.86 -11.49 5.25
CA ALA A 225 12.09 -10.71 5.02
C ALA A 225 12.84 -11.22 3.79
N GLN A 226 12.95 -12.55 3.62
CA GLN A 226 13.51 -13.12 2.39
C GLN A 226 12.62 -12.81 1.17
N LEU A 227 11.29 -12.77 1.34
CA LEU A 227 10.36 -12.42 0.26
C LEU A 227 10.51 -10.95 -0.18
N ILE A 228 10.75 -10.03 0.76
CA ILE A 228 11.04 -8.61 0.52
C ILE A 228 12.33 -8.44 -0.28
N LEU A 229 13.42 -9.10 0.13
CA LEU A 229 14.68 -9.04 -0.61
C LEU A 229 14.54 -9.60 -2.04
N ASN A 230 13.78 -10.69 -2.20
CA ASN A 230 13.49 -11.26 -3.52
C ASN A 230 12.65 -10.31 -4.40
N ALA A 231 11.63 -9.65 -3.83
CA ALA A 231 10.81 -8.67 -4.55
C ALA A 231 11.63 -7.43 -4.98
N GLY A 232 12.48 -6.92 -4.08
CA GLY A 232 13.39 -5.80 -4.36
C GLY A 232 14.45 -6.13 -5.40
N ALA A 233 14.88 -7.39 -5.51
CA ALA A 233 15.78 -7.85 -6.58
C ALA A 233 15.07 -7.90 -7.95
N VAL A 234 13.83 -8.40 -8.02
CA VAL A 234 13.04 -8.42 -9.27
C VAL A 234 12.83 -7.00 -9.80
N ALA A 235 12.44 -6.06 -8.92
CA ALA A 235 12.21 -4.65 -9.27
C ALA A 235 13.47 -3.88 -9.73
N GLN A 236 14.66 -4.48 -9.65
CA GLN A 236 15.93 -3.93 -10.18
C GLN A 236 16.35 -4.57 -11.52
N THR A 237 15.56 -5.51 -12.06
CA THR A 237 15.85 -6.24 -13.30
C THR A 237 14.91 -5.94 -14.47
N GLU A 238 13.97 -5.01 -14.28
CA GLU A 238 13.00 -4.52 -15.29
C GLU A 238 13.33 -3.09 -15.78
#